data_AF-A0A959CBN1-F1
#
_entry.id   AF-A0A959CBN1-F1
#
_cell.length_a   1.000
_cell.length_b   1.000
_cell.length_c   1.000
_cell.angle_alpha   90.00
_cell.angle_beta   90.00
_cell.angle_gamma   90.00
#
_symmetry.space_group_name_H-M   'P 1'
#
loop_
_entity.id
_entity.type
_entity.pdbx_description
1 polymer ?
#
loop_
_entity_poly.entity_id
_entity_poly.type
_entity_poly.pdbx_seq_one_letter_code
_entity_poly.pdbx_strand_id
1 'polypeptide(L)'
;ITRMSSLLVQDTTACRYLLDKFQRTRDGEIDTWDYGWFYTILTRGGWCATPTVNLIENIGFDHTATHTSFSFRKPERVQASLSGPIRHPAGMVRSESIEQAFFKNSQKGYWGLMMRRLAPGLFFKTRVQVSKPVTYKPALPAWMYFRQKPVQHWG
;
A
#
# COMPACT_ATOMS: atom_id res chain seq x y z
N ILE A 1 13.21 14.69 -5.60
CA ILE A 1 12.25 13.93 -6.44
C ILE A 1 12.86 12.71 -7.10
N THR A 2 14.05 12.80 -7.66
CA THR A 2 14.71 11.72 -8.40
C THR A 2 14.84 10.40 -7.63
N ARG A 3 14.77 10.43 -6.29
CA ARG A 3 14.94 9.25 -5.44
C ARG A 3 13.68 8.51 -5.04
N MET A 4 12.46 9.06 -5.16
CA MET A 4 11.22 8.36 -4.73
C MET A 4 10.37 7.89 -5.91
N SER A 5 10.27 8.70 -6.98
CA SER A 5 9.61 8.26 -8.22
C SER A 5 10.35 7.09 -8.87
N SER A 6 11.68 7.04 -8.72
CA SER A 6 12.50 5.91 -9.15
C SER A 6 12.30 4.67 -8.29
N LEU A 7 11.81 4.79 -7.04
CA LEU A 7 11.53 3.67 -6.12
C LEU A 7 10.11 3.12 -6.23
N LEU A 8 9.24 3.81 -6.97
CA LEU A 8 7.87 3.40 -7.20
C LEU A 8 7.74 2.69 -8.55
N VAL A 9 6.57 2.10 -8.77
CA VAL A 9 6.19 1.53 -10.07
C VAL A 9 6.42 2.57 -11.16
N GLN A 10 7.12 2.21 -12.24
CA GLN A 10 7.50 3.16 -13.30
C GLN A 10 6.28 3.83 -14.01
N ASP A 11 5.08 3.28 -13.84
CA ASP A 11 3.84 3.93 -14.27
C ASP A 11 3.61 5.25 -13.49
N THR A 12 3.61 6.35 -14.22
CA THR A 12 3.46 7.71 -13.65
C THR A 12 2.10 7.92 -12.98
N THR A 13 1.03 7.26 -13.45
CA THR A 13 -0.30 7.35 -12.84
C THR A 13 -0.32 6.57 -11.52
N ALA A 14 0.31 5.40 -11.46
CA ALA A 14 0.48 4.62 -10.23
C ALA A 14 1.33 5.37 -9.20
N CYS A 15 2.45 5.98 -9.64
CA CYS A 15 3.25 6.88 -8.81
C CYS A 15 2.40 8.01 -8.23
N ARG A 16 1.65 8.73 -9.07
CA ARG A 16 0.78 9.84 -8.63
C ARG A 16 -0.28 9.36 -7.65
N TYR A 17 -0.86 8.19 -7.87
CA TYR A 17 -1.81 7.56 -6.95
C TYR A 17 -1.19 7.33 -5.58
N LEU A 18 -0.02 6.70 -5.50
CA LEU A 18 0.63 6.44 -4.21
C LEU A 18 1.04 7.72 -3.50
N LEU A 19 1.55 8.72 -4.23
CA LEU A 19 1.90 10.02 -3.65
C LEU A 19 0.67 10.74 -3.06
N ASP A 20 -0.46 10.73 -3.78
CA ASP A 20 -1.73 11.26 -3.25
C ASP A 20 -2.16 10.52 -1.98
N LYS A 21 -2.07 9.19 -1.96
CA LYS A 21 -2.40 8.39 -0.77
C LYS A 21 -1.48 8.66 0.43
N PHE A 22 -0.18 8.74 0.21
CA PHE A 22 0.77 9.08 1.28
C PHE A 22 0.50 10.47 1.83
N GLN A 23 0.26 11.45 0.96
CA GLN A 23 -0.04 12.81 1.38
C GLN A 23 -1.33 12.87 2.19
N ARG A 24 -2.41 12.27 1.69
CA ARG A 24 -3.72 12.28 2.37
C ARG A 24 -3.70 11.52 3.70
N THR A 25 -2.93 10.44 3.79
CA THR A 25 -2.71 9.72 5.06
C THR A 25 -1.96 10.60 6.06
N ARG A 26 -0.89 11.28 5.62
CA ARG A 26 -0.14 12.23 6.46
C ARG A 26 -1.02 13.38 6.94
N ASP A 27 -1.88 13.88 6.07
CA ASP A 27 -2.79 14.99 6.36
C ASP A 27 -4.03 14.55 7.17
N GLY A 28 -4.10 13.27 7.58
CA GLY A 28 -5.17 12.72 8.42
C GLY A 28 -6.50 12.48 7.69
N GLU A 29 -6.54 12.63 6.36
CA GLU A 29 -7.75 12.41 5.56
C GLU A 29 -8.06 10.92 5.32
N ILE A 30 -7.08 10.04 5.53
CA ILE A 30 -7.25 8.59 5.43
C ILE A 30 -6.83 8.00 6.77
N ASP A 31 -7.81 7.44 7.48
CA ASP A 31 -7.60 6.76 8.76
C ASP A 31 -7.16 5.31 8.52
N THR A 32 -5.87 5.12 8.24
CA THR A 32 -5.24 3.81 8.07
C THR A 32 -3.75 3.86 8.38
N TRP A 33 -3.19 2.76 8.85
CA TRP A 33 -1.76 2.64 9.19
C TRP A 33 -0.89 2.18 8.00
N ASP A 34 -1.48 1.45 7.05
CA ASP A 34 -0.77 0.70 6.02
C ASP A 34 -0.01 1.59 5.02
N TYR A 35 -0.57 2.73 4.62
CA TYR A 35 0.13 3.70 3.76
C TYR A 35 1.37 4.31 4.44
N GLY A 36 1.30 4.61 5.75
CA GLY A 36 2.44 5.13 6.51
C GLY A 36 3.57 4.10 6.63
N TRP A 37 3.21 2.84 6.87
CA TRP A 37 4.16 1.74 6.89
C TRP A 37 4.82 1.52 5.53
N PHE A 38 4.02 1.50 4.45
CA PHE A 38 4.54 1.31 3.10
C PHE A 38 5.50 2.43 2.68
N TYR A 39 5.17 3.69 2.98
CA TYR A 39 6.08 4.82 2.76
C TYR A 39 7.42 4.64 3.50
N THR A 40 7.38 4.14 4.74
CA THR A 40 8.59 3.90 5.54
C THR A 40 9.49 2.85 4.90
N ILE A 41 8.92 1.73 4.45
CA ILE A 41 9.68 0.68 3.74
C ILE A 41 10.36 1.28 2.51
N LEU A 42 9.60 1.99 1.65
CA LEU A 42 10.10 2.55 0.41
C LEU A 42 11.24 3.56 0.65
N THR A 43 11.04 4.51 1.55
CA THR A 43 12.03 5.57 1.81
C THR A 43 13.30 5.09 2.51
N ARG A 44 13.24 3.93 3.18
CA ARG A 44 14.40 3.26 3.79
C ARG A 44 15.08 2.27 2.85
N GLY A 45 14.62 2.11 1.61
CA GLY A 45 15.14 1.10 0.69
C GLY A 45 14.90 -0.33 1.18
N GLY A 46 13.84 -0.54 1.97
CA GLY A 46 13.46 -1.84 2.51
C GLY A 46 12.90 -2.77 1.42
N TRP A 47 13.00 -4.06 1.68
CA TRP A 47 12.54 -5.11 0.77
C TRP A 47 11.42 -5.92 1.42
N CYS A 48 10.41 -6.26 0.62
CA CYS A 48 9.31 -7.11 1.05
C CYS A 48 9.39 -8.46 0.35
N ALA A 49 9.59 -9.54 1.11
CA ALA A 49 9.37 -10.89 0.61
C ALA A 49 7.86 -11.10 0.44
N THR A 50 7.42 -11.43 -0.77
CA THR A 50 6.01 -11.72 -1.05
C THR A 50 5.91 -13.16 -1.57
N PRO A 51 5.13 -14.03 -0.91
CA PRO A 51 4.93 -15.39 -1.41
C PRO A 51 4.17 -15.36 -2.74
N THR A 52 4.40 -16.37 -3.58
CA THR A 52 3.67 -16.54 -4.85
C THR A 52 2.22 -16.98 -4.63
N VAL A 53 1.90 -17.46 -3.43
CA VAL A 53 0.58 -17.93 -3.01
C VAL A 53 0.10 -17.18 -1.77
N ASN A 54 -1.21 -17.08 -1.60
CA ASN A 54 -1.79 -16.52 -0.39
C ASN A 54 -1.69 -17.54 0.74
N LEU A 55 -0.90 -17.22 1.77
CA LEU A 55 -0.67 -18.11 2.91
C LEU A 55 -1.70 -17.96 4.04
N ILE A 56 -2.52 -16.92 3.98
CA ILE A 56 -3.44 -16.55 5.06
C ILE A 56 -4.88 -16.50 4.55
N GLU A 57 -5.83 -16.73 5.46
CA GLU A 57 -7.23 -16.40 5.24
C GLU A 57 -7.58 -15.16 6.07
N ASN A 58 -8.27 -14.19 5.46
CA ASN A 58 -8.77 -13.04 6.20
C ASN A 58 -10.23 -13.30 6.59
N ILE A 59 -10.46 -13.48 7.89
CA ILE A 59 -11.77 -13.81 8.46
C ILE A 59 -12.67 -12.59 8.71
N GLY A 60 -12.13 -11.36 8.62
CA GLY A 60 -12.84 -10.11 8.94
C GLY A 60 -13.76 -9.58 7.83
N PHE A 61 -14.54 -10.44 7.17
CA PHE A 61 -15.48 -10.06 6.10
C PHE A 61 -16.91 -10.51 6.36
N ASP A 62 -17.25 -10.73 7.63
CA ASP A 62 -18.63 -11.01 8.04
C ASP A 62 -19.28 -9.77 8.68
N HIS A 63 -20.50 -9.94 9.15
CA HIS A 63 -21.30 -8.89 9.78
C HIS A 63 -20.69 -8.35 11.08
N THR A 64 -19.68 -9.03 11.65
CA THR A 64 -18.98 -8.58 12.86
C THR A 64 -17.77 -7.70 12.55
N ALA A 65 -17.42 -7.52 11.28
CA ALA A 65 -16.23 -6.77 10.88
C ALA A 65 -16.34 -5.27 11.16
N THR A 66 -15.26 -4.68 11.67
CA THR A 66 -15.20 -3.26 12.07
C THR A 66 -15.32 -2.29 10.89
N HIS A 67 -14.80 -2.66 9.72
CA HIS A 67 -14.75 -1.77 8.54
C HIS A 67 -15.25 -2.42 7.24
N THR A 68 -15.50 -3.72 7.25
CA THR A 68 -15.77 -4.54 6.04
C THR A 68 -17.09 -5.31 6.15
N SER A 69 -17.97 -4.91 7.07
CA SER A 69 -19.26 -5.55 7.35
C SER A 69 -20.27 -5.47 6.20
N PHE A 70 -20.10 -4.52 5.28
CA PHE A 70 -20.95 -4.33 4.10
C PHE A 70 -20.35 -4.88 2.80
N SER A 71 -19.28 -5.69 2.88
CA SER A 71 -18.70 -6.29 1.68
C SER A 71 -19.62 -7.40 1.16
N PHE A 72 -20.37 -7.12 0.09
CA PHE A 72 -21.21 -8.10 -0.63
C PHE A 72 -20.41 -9.30 -1.19
N ARG A 73 -19.08 -9.28 -1.11
CA ARG A 73 -18.20 -10.33 -1.60
C ARG A 73 -17.00 -10.45 -0.68
N LYS A 74 -16.82 -11.62 -0.04
CA LYS A 74 -15.49 -11.96 0.48
C LYS A 74 -14.53 -11.97 -0.71
N PRO A 75 -13.37 -11.28 -0.66
CA PRO A 75 -12.37 -11.47 -1.69
C PRO A 75 -11.96 -12.94 -1.66
N GLU A 76 -12.42 -13.70 -2.65
CA GLU A 76 -12.18 -15.12 -2.78
C GLU A 76 -10.72 -15.31 -3.17
N ARG A 77 -9.85 -15.35 -2.15
CA ARG A 77 -8.43 -15.63 -2.29
C ARG A 77 -8.19 -17.01 -1.70
N VAL A 78 -8.02 -17.98 -2.58
CA VAL A 78 -7.72 -19.36 -2.18
C VAL A 78 -6.43 -19.36 -1.36
N GLN A 79 -6.54 -19.78 -0.10
CA GLN A 79 -5.38 -20.05 0.72
C GLN A 79 -4.66 -21.29 0.17
N ALA A 80 -3.34 -21.24 0.12
CA ALA A 80 -2.52 -22.36 -0.29
C ALA A 80 -1.27 -22.47 0.59
N SER A 81 -0.69 -23.67 0.59
CA SER A 81 0.54 -23.96 1.33
C SER A 81 1.76 -23.83 0.42
N LEU A 82 2.89 -23.40 0.99
CA LEU A 82 4.19 -23.52 0.33
C LEU A 82 4.72 -24.93 0.51
N SER A 83 5.24 -25.52 -0.57
CA SER A 83 5.91 -26.82 -0.54
C SER A 83 7.43 -26.66 -0.45
N GLY A 84 8.07 -27.54 0.31
CA GLY A 84 9.52 -27.60 0.44
C GLY A 84 10.15 -26.56 1.36
N PRO A 85 11.47 -26.67 1.61
CA PRO A 85 12.19 -25.71 2.44
C PRO A 85 12.29 -24.35 1.74
N ILE A 86 12.12 -23.27 2.50
CA ILE A 86 12.31 -21.90 2.01
C ILE A 86 13.79 -21.73 1.64
N ARG A 87 14.05 -21.44 0.36
CA ARG A 87 15.40 -21.17 -0.14
C ARG A 87 15.60 -19.67 -0.27
N HIS A 88 16.54 -19.11 0.48
CA HIS A 88 16.91 -17.70 0.34
C HIS A 88 17.72 -17.49 -0.94
N PRO A 89 17.44 -16.44 -1.72
CA PRO A 89 18.24 -16.12 -2.89
C PRO A 89 19.62 -15.63 -2.46
N ALA A 90 20.66 -15.97 -3.22
CA ALA A 90 22.04 -15.54 -2.95
C ALA A 90 22.23 -14.01 -3.12
N GLY A 91 21.29 -13.35 -3.79
CA GLY A 91 21.24 -11.91 -3.95
C GLY A 91 19.81 -11.45 -4.25
N MET A 92 19.55 -10.16 -4.01
CA MET A 92 18.23 -9.56 -4.22
C MET A 92 18.33 -8.51 -5.31
N VAL A 93 17.54 -8.68 -6.36
CA VAL A 93 17.42 -7.73 -7.47
C VAL A 93 15.97 -7.28 -7.55
N ARG A 94 15.79 -5.99 -7.84
CA ARG A 94 14.49 -5.39 -8.01
C ARG A 94 13.83 -5.94 -9.27
N SER A 95 12.61 -6.42 -9.17
CA SER A 95 11.83 -6.92 -10.30
C SER A 95 10.66 -5.99 -10.60
N GLU A 96 10.73 -5.30 -11.73
CA GLU A 96 9.68 -4.39 -12.16
C GLU A 96 8.34 -5.11 -12.39
N SER A 97 8.37 -6.31 -12.97
CA SER A 97 7.16 -7.09 -13.25
C SER A 97 6.43 -7.46 -11.95
N ILE A 98 7.17 -7.81 -10.90
CA ILE A 98 6.61 -8.10 -9.57
C ILE A 98 6.03 -6.85 -8.94
N GLU A 99 6.71 -5.70 -9.03
CA GLU A 99 6.18 -4.44 -8.49
C GLU A 99 4.90 -3.99 -9.18
N GLN A 100 4.85 -4.09 -10.51
CA GLN A 100 3.65 -3.79 -11.29
C GLN A 100 2.51 -4.75 -10.93
N ALA A 101 2.78 -6.05 -10.80
CA ALA A 101 1.78 -7.04 -10.41
C ALA A 101 1.27 -6.78 -8.98
N PHE A 102 2.17 -6.53 -8.03
CA PHE A 102 1.82 -6.19 -6.65
C PHE A 102 0.93 -4.95 -6.58
N PHE A 103 1.29 -3.87 -7.29
CA PHE A 103 0.48 -2.67 -7.33
C PHE A 103 -0.91 -2.91 -7.93
N LYS A 104 -1.00 -3.64 -9.05
CA LYS A 104 -2.28 -3.94 -9.70
C LYS A 104 -3.19 -4.79 -8.82
N ASN A 105 -2.61 -5.76 -8.10
CA ASN A 105 -3.33 -6.68 -7.21
C ASN A 105 -3.74 -6.05 -5.87
N SER A 106 -2.98 -5.07 -5.37
CA SER A 106 -3.24 -4.45 -4.07
C SER A 106 -3.97 -3.10 -4.16
N GLN A 107 -3.73 -2.32 -5.22
CA GLN A 107 -4.19 -0.93 -5.30
C GLN A 107 -5.27 -0.72 -6.37
N LYS A 108 -4.88 -0.76 -7.64
CA LYS A 108 -5.74 -0.43 -8.79
C LYS A 108 -5.33 -1.21 -10.03
N GLY A 109 -6.32 -1.89 -10.63
CA GLY A 109 -6.18 -2.51 -11.95
C GLY A 109 -6.12 -1.51 -13.09
N TYR A 110 -5.94 -2.02 -14.31
CA TYR A 110 -5.73 -1.24 -15.53
C TYR A 110 -6.82 -0.18 -15.78
N TRP A 111 -8.09 -0.57 -15.73
CA TRP A 111 -9.23 0.34 -15.92
C TRP A 111 -9.27 1.47 -14.88
N GLY A 112 -8.99 1.15 -13.62
CA GLY A 112 -8.95 2.14 -12.54
C GLY A 112 -7.83 3.17 -12.72
N LEU A 113 -6.69 2.76 -13.28
CA LEU A 113 -5.60 3.66 -13.65
C LEU A 113 -5.93 4.45 -14.91
N MET A 114 -6.57 3.83 -15.90
CA MET A 114 -6.95 4.50 -17.14
C MET A 114 -7.93 5.64 -16.88
N MET A 115 -8.96 5.44 -16.06
CA MET A 115 -9.89 6.52 -15.68
C MET A 115 -9.18 7.68 -14.98
N ARG A 116 -8.17 7.40 -14.15
CA ARG A 116 -7.34 8.41 -13.48
C ARG A 116 -6.41 9.16 -14.43
N ARG A 117 -6.00 8.50 -15.52
CA ARG A 117 -5.22 9.13 -16.59
C ARG A 117 -6.10 10.05 -17.44
N LEU A 118 -7.34 9.63 -17.74
CA LEU A 118 -8.28 10.39 -18.57
C LEU A 118 -8.92 11.57 -17.83
N ALA A 119 -9.22 11.43 -16.54
CA ALA A 119 -9.90 12.46 -15.76
C ALA A 119 -9.22 12.73 -14.40
N PRO A 120 -7.94 13.15 -14.37
CA PRO A 120 -7.17 13.29 -13.13
C PRO A 120 -7.81 14.25 -12.11
N GLY A 121 -8.50 15.30 -12.57
CA GLY A 121 -9.18 16.27 -11.69
C GLY A 121 -10.34 15.69 -10.88
N LEU A 122 -10.89 14.53 -11.28
CA LEU A 122 -11.92 13.83 -10.52
C LEU A 122 -11.36 12.99 -9.38
N PHE A 123 -10.07 12.63 -9.43
CA PHE A 123 -9.51 11.61 -8.54
C PHE A 123 -8.41 12.12 -7.62
N PHE A 124 -7.67 13.16 -8.01
CA PHE A 124 -6.54 13.67 -7.25
C PHE A 124 -6.89 15.05 -6.69
N LYS A 125 -6.80 15.20 -5.36
CA LYS A 125 -7.08 16.48 -4.68
C LYS A 125 -5.95 17.50 -4.88
N THR A 126 -4.72 17.03 -5.04
CA THR A 126 -3.55 17.91 -4.95
C THR A 126 -2.88 18.08 -6.32
N ARG A 127 -2.49 19.32 -6.64
CA ARG A 127 -1.33 19.62 -7.50
C ARG A 127 -0.09 18.96 -6.86
N VAL A 128 0.07 17.64 -7.00
CA VAL A 128 1.32 16.97 -6.64
C VAL A 128 2.36 17.48 -7.63
N GLN A 129 2.95 18.63 -7.34
CA GLN A 129 4.11 19.10 -8.07
C GLN A 129 5.25 18.15 -7.70
N VAL A 130 5.71 17.41 -8.69
CA VAL A 130 6.88 16.53 -8.66
C VAL A 130 8.18 17.36 -8.51
N SER A 131 8.14 18.54 -7.86
CA SER A 131 9.25 19.50 -7.80
C SER A 131 9.72 19.90 -6.39
N LYS A 132 8.95 19.69 -5.31
CA LYS A 132 9.44 19.98 -3.94
C LYS A 132 9.87 18.72 -3.17
N PRO A 133 11.06 18.70 -2.55
CA PRO A 133 11.41 17.64 -1.61
C PRO A 133 10.42 17.69 -0.45
N VAL A 134 9.71 16.60 -0.20
CA VAL A 134 9.03 16.40 1.08
C VAL A 134 10.14 16.13 2.09
N THR A 135 10.60 17.17 2.77
CA THR A 135 11.48 17.01 3.92
C THR A 135 10.66 16.35 5.01
N TYR A 136 10.86 15.05 5.20
CA TYR A 136 10.34 14.34 6.36
C TYR A 136 11.10 14.86 7.59
N LYS A 137 10.46 15.76 8.35
CA LYS A 137 10.68 15.77 9.79
C LYS A 137 9.97 14.52 10.31
N PRO A 138 10.61 13.68 11.14
CA PRO A 138 9.92 12.55 11.75
C PRO A 138 8.82 13.08 12.64
N ALA A 139 7.62 13.26 12.07
CA ALA A 139 6.40 13.32 12.82
C ALA A 139 6.16 11.88 13.28
N LEU A 140 6.85 11.55 14.37
CA LEU A 140 6.71 10.35 15.16
C LEU A 140 7.31 9.06 14.53
N PRO A 141 8.01 8.22 15.32
CA PRO A 141 8.44 6.90 14.88
C PRO A 141 7.25 6.05 14.43
N ALA A 142 7.48 5.04 13.57
CA ALA A 142 6.43 4.13 13.11
C ALA A 142 5.53 3.67 14.28
N TRP A 143 6.11 3.31 15.43
CA TRP A 143 5.41 2.88 16.67
C TRP A 143 4.38 3.88 17.23
N MET A 144 4.51 5.18 16.95
CA MET A 144 3.58 6.22 17.43
C MET A 144 2.31 6.33 16.57
N TYR A 145 2.32 5.83 15.33
CA TYR A 145 1.11 5.60 14.55
C TYR A 145 0.33 4.37 15.05
N PHE A 146 0.95 3.54 15.91
CA PHE A 146 0.30 2.41 16.59
C PHE A 146 -0.31 2.82 17.94
N ARG A 147 -0.50 4.13 18.23
CA ARG A 147 -1.53 4.51 19.20
C ARG A 147 -2.88 4.18 18.60
N GLN A 148 -3.24 2.89 18.66
CA GLN A 148 -4.63 2.47 18.62
C GLN A 148 -5.38 3.40 19.57
N LYS A 149 -6.54 3.91 19.13
CA LYS A 149 -7.51 4.49 20.09
C LYS A 149 -7.60 3.50 21.26
N PRO A 150 -7.64 3.98 22.53
CA PRO A 150 -7.68 3.10 23.68
C PRO A 150 -8.72 2.01 23.39
N VAL A 151 -8.27 0.76 23.47
CA VAL A 151 -9.12 -0.41 23.33
C VAL A 151 -10.30 -0.17 24.26
N GLN A 152 -11.48 0.09 23.69
CA GLN A 152 -12.70 0.05 24.48
C GLN A 152 -12.76 -1.38 24.99
N HIS A 153 -12.69 -1.49 26.32
CA HIS A 153 -12.58 -2.72 27.06
C HIS A 153 -13.50 -3.79 26.45
N TRP A 154 -12.92 -4.90 26.02
CA TRP A 154 -13.66 -6.11 25.68
C TRP A 154 -14.32 -6.58 26.98
N GLY A 155 -15.62 -6.33 27.11
CA GLY A 155 -16.48 -6.92 28.13
C GLY A 155 -16.91 -8.33 27.75
#